data_AF-A0AAD8JLB3-F1
#
_entry.id   AF-A0AAD8JLB3-F1
#
_cell.length_a   1.000
_cell.length_b   1.000
_cell.length_c   1.000
_cell.angle_alpha   90.00
_cell.angle_beta   90.00
_cell.angle_gamma   90.00
#
_symmetry.space_group_name_H-M   'P 1'
#
loop_
_entity.id
_entity.type
_entity.pdbx_description
1 polymer ?
#
loop_
_entity_poly.entity_id
_entity_poly.type
_entity_poly.pdbx_seq_one_letter_code
_entity_poly.pdbx_strand_id
1 'polypeptide(L)'
;MYSLVKSKFTILPKETNEIKKWILHSMGKKWRAWKGSLKTRLYDPSLSVDEIIAIKTNSDNRVNPTQFKELATRWATSDFQSTCASKRLSRSKMKEPHVTGTKSFARLAHEVATKNNGV
;
A
#
# COMPACT_ATOMS: atom_id res chain seq x y z
N MET A 1 -7.60 -10.08 -15.64
CA MET A 1 -6.97 -8.76 -15.34
C MET A 1 -6.14 -8.25 -16.50
N TYR A 2 -5.12 -9.00 -16.96
CA TYR A 2 -4.28 -8.56 -18.09
C TYR A 2 -5.05 -8.39 -19.41
N SER A 3 -6.00 -9.30 -19.70
CA SER A 3 -6.93 -9.19 -20.83
C SER A 3 -7.73 -7.89 -20.85
N LEU A 4 -8.14 -7.40 -19.67
CA LEU A 4 -8.89 -6.15 -19.53
C LEU A 4 -8.02 -4.93 -19.90
N VAL A 5 -6.73 -4.97 -19.56
CA VAL A 5 -5.78 -3.91 -19.94
C VAL A 5 -5.62 -3.86 -21.45
N LYS A 6 -5.44 -5.00 -22.10
CA LYS A 6 -5.35 -5.07 -23.57
C LYS A 6 -6.59 -4.54 -24.27
N SER A 7 -7.77 -4.76 -23.71
CA SER A 7 -9.03 -4.25 -24.25
C SER A 7 -9.15 -2.72 -24.16
N LYS A 8 -8.40 -2.07 -23.26
CA LYS A 8 -8.53 -0.62 -22.97
C LYS A 8 -7.32 0.20 -23.41
N PHE A 9 -6.17 -0.43 -23.63
CA PHE A 9 -4.90 0.26 -23.92
C PHE A 9 -4.18 -0.40 -25.09
N THR A 10 -3.68 0.41 -26.01
CA THR A 10 -2.78 -0.03 -27.08
C THR A 10 -1.37 -0.17 -26.52
N ILE A 11 -0.80 -1.36 -26.59
CA ILE A 11 0.58 -1.63 -26.18
C ILE A 11 1.44 -1.61 -27.46
N LEU A 12 2.32 -0.60 -27.59
CA LEU A 12 3.22 -0.42 -28.75
C LEU A 12 4.12 -1.65 -29.01
N PRO A 13 4.63 -1.83 -30.23
CA PRO A 13 4.81 -3.17 -30.78
C PRO A 13 6.14 -3.80 -30.35
N LYS A 14 6.10 -4.54 -29.23
CA LYS A 14 6.73 -5.85 -29.01
C LYS A 14 6.36 -6.22 -27.59
N GLU A 15 5.28 -6.97 -27.45
CA GLU A 15 4.79 -7.33 -26.12
C GLU A 15 5.75 -8.35 -25.48
N THR A 16 6.69 -7.86 -24.68
CA THR A 16 7.63 -8.72 -23.96
C THR A 16 7.05 -9.15 -22.61
N ASN A 17 7.60 -10.22 -22.05
CA ASN A 17 7.19 -10.70 -20.72
C ASN A 17 7.47 -9.65 -19.62
N GLU A 18 8.48 -8.81 -19.81
CA GLU A 18 8.86 -7.73 -18.89
C GLU A 18 7.78 -6.66 -18.85
N ILE A 19 7.25 -6.26 -20.02
CA ILE A 19 6.15 -5.29 -20.12
C ILE A 19 4.91 -5.84 -19.40
N LYS A 20 4.56 -7.11 -19.64
CA LYS A 20 3.44 -7.78 -18.96
C LYS A 20 3.63 -7.79 -17.44
N LYS A 21 4.83 -8.16 -16.96
CA LYS A 21 5.16 -8.15 -15.52
C LYS A 21 5.04 -6.74 -14.93
N TRP A 22 5.56 -5.73 -15.63
CA TRP A 22 5.48 -4.33 -15.21
C TRP A 22 4.03 -3.83 -15.11
N ILE A 23 3.19 -4.13 -16.11
CA ILE A 23 1.76 -3.78 -16.11
C ILE A 23 1.06 -4.39 -14.89
N LEU A 24 1.24 -5.70 -14.65
CA LEU A 24 0.62 -6.39 -13.52
C LEU A 24 1.11 -5.82 -12.18
N HIS A 25 2.40 -5.52 -12.06
CA HIS A 25 2.96 -4.88 -10.87
C HIS A 25 2.36 -3.49 -10.62
N SER A 26 2.29 -2.66 -11.66
CA SER A 26 1.73 -1.30 -11.61
C SER A 26 0.25 -1.32 -11.21
N MET A 27 -0.55 -2.20 -11.82
CA MET A 27 -1.94 -2.41 -11.44
C MET A 27 -2.08 -2.89 -10.00
N GLY A 28 -1.26 -3.86 -9.58
CA GLY A 28 -1.26 -4.34 -8.20
C GLY A 28 -0.94 -3.24 -7.18
N LYS A 29 -0.04 -2.31 -7.53
CA LYS A 29 0.26 -1.12 -6.71
C LYS A 29 -0.96 -0.19 -6.63
N LYS A 30 -1.58 0.13 -7.77
CA LYS A 30 -2.79 0.98 -7.82
C LYS A 30 -3.96 0.35 -7.05
N TRP A 31 -4.17 -0.95 -7.17
CA TRP A 31 -5.19 -1.68 -6.42
C TRP A 31 -4.96 -1.63 -4.91
N ARG A 32 -3.72 -1.83 -4.45
CA ARG A 32 -3.37 -1.68 -3.02
C ARG A 32 -3.62 -0.26 -2.52
N ALA A 33 -3.22 0.75 -3.29
CA ALA A 33 -3.44 2.16 -2.93
C ALA A 33 -4.94 2.51 -2.87
N TRP A 34 -5.73 2.01 -3.81
CA TRP A 34 -7.19 2.18 -3.82
C TRP A 34 -7.86 1.56 -2.59
N LYS A 35 -7.51 0.31 -2.23
CA LYS A 35 -8.00 -0.33 -1.01
C LYS A 35 -7.61 0.45 0.26
N GLY A 36 -6.40 1.00 0.29
CA GLY A 36 -5.96 1.88 1.38
C GLY A 36 -6.83 3.14 1.48
N SER A 37 -7.07 3.79 0.34
CA SER A 37 -7.93 4.99 0.26
C SER A 37 -9.37 4.69 0.67
N LEU A 38 -9.91 3.52 0.29
CA LEU A 38 -11.22 3.05 0.75
C LEU A 38 -11.24 2.89 2.27
N LYS A 39 -10.23 2.24 2.85
CA LYS A 39 -10.13 2.07 4.30
C LYS A 39 -10.11 3.43 5.00
N THR A 40 -9.29 4.37 4.56
CA THR A 40 -9.20 5.71 5.18
C THR A 40 -10.53 6.46 5.17
N ARG A 41 -11.35 6.29 4.13
CA ARG A 41 -12.64 7.00 4.01
C ARG A 41 -13.80 6.33 4.76
N LEU A 42 -13.76 5.01 4.90
CA LEU A 42 -14.94 4.21 5.28
C LEU A 42 -14.76 3.45 6.59
N TYR A 43 -13.53 3.20 7.01
CA TYR A 43 -13.27 2.42 8.22
C TYR A 43 -13.36 3.33 9.45
N ASP A 44 -14.46 3.17 10.18
CA ASP A 44 -14.64 3.72 11.52
C ASP A 44 -14.57 2.56 12.55
N PRO A 45 -13.61 2.57 13.49
CA PRO A 45 -13.53 1.57 14.55
C PRO A 45 -14.76 1.51 15.47
N SER A 46 -15.55 2.58 15.51
CA SER A 46 -16.74 2.70 16.37
C SER A 46 -17.96 1.99 15.79
N LEU A 47 -17.93 1.65 14.49
CA LEU A 47 -19.02 1.01 13.77
C LEU A 47 -18.79 -0.50 13.63
N SER A 48 -19.89 -1.24 13.59
CA SER A 48 -19.86 -2.66 13.23
C SER A 48 -19.51 -2.85 11.75
N VAL A 49 -19.03 -4.05 11.41
CA VAL A 49 -18.67 -4.39 10.02
C VAL A 49 -19.89 -4.26 9.09
N ASP A 50 -21.07 -4.65 9.56
CA ASP A 50 -22.30 -4.61 8.77
C ASP A 50 -22.77 -3.16 8.50
N GLU A 51 -22.62 -2.26 9.47
CA GLU A 51 -22.87 -0.82 9.27
C GLU A 51 -21.92 -0.20 8.24
N ILE A 52 -20.62 -0.54 8.31
CA ILE A 52 -19.64 -0.08 7.32
C ILE A 52 -19.99 -0.58 5.91
N ILE A 53 -20.45 -1.83 5.79
CA ILE A 53 -20.91 -2.41 4.52
C ILE A 53 -22.16 -1.68 4.01
N ALA A 54 -23.12 -1.39 4.89
CA ALA A 54 -24.36 -0.69 4.53
C ALA A 54 -24.08 0.74 4.04
N ILE A 55 -23.26 1.51 4.74
CA ILE A 55 -22.84 2.87 4.35
C ILE A 55 -22.22 2.85 2.95
N LYS A 56 -21.37 1.86 2.67
CA LYS A 56 -20.67 1.78 1.39
C LYS A 56 -21.59 1.38 0.23
N THR A 57 -22.46 0.40 0.46
CA THR A 57 -23.31 -0.16 -0.60
C THR A 57 -24.20 0.91 -1.23
N ASN A 58 -24.58 1.93 -0.47
CA ASN A 58 -25.42 3.03 -0.93
C ASN A 58 -24.65 4.16 -1.66
N SER A 59 -23.32 4.24 -1.51
CA SER A 59 -22.59 5.48 -1.81
C SER A 59 -21.70 5.47 -3.06
N ASP A 60 -21.19 4.32 -3.52
CA ASP A 60 -20.27 4.33 -4.68
C ASP A 60 -20.27 3.00 -5.47
N ASN A 61 -20.76 3.10 -6.71
CA ASN A 61 -20.98 2.01 -7.67
C ASN A 61 -19.70 1.35 -8.19
N ARG A 62 -18.52 1.95 -7.97
CA ARG A 62 -17.23 1.41 -8.45
C ARG A 62 -16.73 0.22 -7.62
N VAL A 63 -17.33 -0.02 -6.47
CA VAL A 63 -16.90 -1.06 -5.53
C VAL A 63 -17.88 -2.21 -5.58
N ASN A 64 -17.37 -3.40 -5.91
CA ASN A 64 -18.17 -4.61 -5.86
C ASN A 64 -18.57 -4.93 -4.40
N PRO A 65 -19.87 -5.07 -4.09
CA PRO A 65 -20.33 -5.28 -2.71
C PRO A 65 -19.77 -6.54 -2.06
N THR A 66 -19.71 -7.65 -2.80
CA THR A 66 -19.17 -8.93 -2.31
C THR A 66 -17.70 -8.80 -1.92
N GLN A 67 -16.88 -8.19 -2.80
CA GLN A 67 -15.47 -7.96 -2.51
C GLN A 67 -15.25 -6.98 -1.36
N PHE A 68 -16.15 -6.00 -1.21
CA PHE A 68 -16.08 -5.05 -0.10
C PHE A 68 -16.41 -5.70 1.23
N LYS A 69 -17.42 -6.58 1.27
CA LYS A 69 -17.76 -7.35 2.47
C LYS A 69 -16.54 -8.13 2.98
N GLU A 70 -15.89 -8.92 2.11
CA GLU A 70 -14.67 -9.65 2.47
C GLU A 70 -13.56 -8.72 3.00
N LEU A 71 -13.40 -7.56 2.37
CA LEU A 71 -12.39 -6.57 2.75
C LEU A 71 -12.69 -5.94 4.11
N ALA A 72 -13.95 -5.56 4.37
CA ALA A 72 -14.39 -4.96 5.62
C ALA A 72 -14.30 -5.96 6.78
N THR A 73 -14.74 -7.21 6.58
CA THR A 73 -14.57 -8.28 7.56
C THR A 73 -13.10 -8.50 7.90
N ARG A 74 -12.22 -8.51 6.89
CA ARG A 74 -10.77 -8.62 7.11
C ARG A 74 -10.22 -7.46 7.93
N TRP A 75 -10.77 -6.25 7.83
CA TRP A 75 -10.30 -5.14 8.65
C TRP A 75 -10.61 -5.33 10.12
N ALA A 76 -11.71 -6.01 10.47
CA ALA A 76 -12.09 -6.25 11.86
C ALA A 76 -11.32 -7.40 12.53
N THR A 77 -10.57 -8.21 11.79
CA THR A 77 -9.84 -9.34 12.41
C THR A 77 -8.69 -8.87 13.30
N SER A 78 -8.50 -9.56 14.43
CA SER A 78 -7.45 -9.28 15.41
C SER A 78 -6.05 -9.27 14.79
N ASP A 79 -5.73 -10.27 13.97
CA ASP A 79 -4.45 -10.40 13.28
C ASP A 79 -4.13 -9.18 12.40
N PHE A 80 -5.15 -8.70 11.68
CA PHE A 80 -4.99 -7.55 10.80
C PHE A 80 -4.82 -6.26 11.62
N GLN A 81 -5.57 -6.10 12.71
CA GLN A 81 -5.44 -4.96 13.61
C GLN A 81 -4.08 -4.93 14.30
N SER A 82 -3.61 -6.06 14.82
CA SER A 82 -2.29 -6.21 15.43
C SER A 82 -1.16 -5.86 14.44
N THR A 83 -1.26 -6.37 13.21
CA THR A 83 -0.33 -6.04 12.12
C THR A 83 -0.34 -4.55 11.81
N CYS A 84 -1.53 -3.93 11.74
CA CYS A 84 -1.68 -2.50 11.48
C CYS A 84 -1.09 -1.65 12.62
N ALA A 85 -1.35 -2.00 13.87
CA ALA A 85 -0.82 -1.31 15.05
C ALA A 85 0.72 -1.33 15.06
N SER A 86 1.31 -2.51 14.86
CA SER A 86 2.77 -2.68 14.74
C SER A 86 3.35 -1.81 13.63
N LYS A 87 2.73 -1.79 12.43
CA LYS A 87 3.19 -0.96 11.31
C LYS A 87 3.08 0.53 11.57
N ARG A 88 2.01 0.99 12.25
CA ARG A 88 1.86 2.39 12.67
C ARG A 88 2.95 2.79 13.65
N LEU A 89 3.25 1.94 14.63
CA LEU A 89 4.36 2.17 15.58
C LEU A 89 5.72 2.22 14.87
N SER A 90 5.99 1.32 13.93
CA SER A 90 7.22 1.37 13.14
C SER A 90 7.30 2.66 12.31
N ARG A 91 6.17 3.12 11.76
CA ARG A 91 6.12 4.38 11.02
C ARG A 91 6.24 5.63 11.88
N SER A 92 5.68 5.65 13.09
CA SER A 92 5.85 6.79 14.00
C SER A 92 7.29 6.91 14.51
N LYS A 93 8.01 5.79 14.62
CA LYS A 93 9.44 5.74 14.94
C LYS A 93 10.34 6.09 13.75
N MET A 94 9.81 6.08 12.53
CA MET A 94 10.56 6.39 11.32
C MET A 94 10.88 7.88 11.29
N LYS A 95 12.10 8.23 11.69
CA LYS A 95 12.68 9.55 11.46
C LYS A 95 13.33 9.53 10.09
N GLU A 96 12.60 9.91 9.04
CA GLU A 96 13.22 10.15 7.74
C GLU A 96 14.10 11.40 7.86
N PRO A 97 15.42 11.31 7.62
CA PRO A 97 16.20 12.52 7.43
C PRO A 97 15.65 13.22 6.18
N HIS A 98 15.04 14.40 6.37
CA HIS A 98 14.44 15.23 5.32
C HIS A 98 15.38 15.44 4.12
N VAL A 99 16.69 15.36 4.35
CA VAL A 99 17.74 15.23 3.33
C VAL A 99 18.86 14.42 3.95
N THR A 100 19.50 13.51 3.22
CA THR A 100 20.73 12.83 3.66
C THR A 100 21.95 13.79 3.72
N GLY A 101 21.72 15.11 3.61
CA GLY A 101 22.74 16.09 3.28
C GLY A 101 23.44 15.75 1.96
N THR A 102 24.56 16.41 1.70
CA THR A 102 25.43 16.11 0.54
C THR A 102 26.22 14.80 0.72
N LYS A 103 26.20 14.20 1.92
CA LYS A 103 26.99 13.00 2.24
C LYS A 103 26.19 11.73 1.96
N SER A 104 26.77 10.83 1.17
CA SER A 104 26.17 9.51 0.93
C SER A 104 26.16 8.66 2.21
N PHE A 105 25.21 7.74 2.31
CA PHE A 105 25.15 6.77 3.42
C PHE A 105 26.43 5.93 3.54
N ALA A 106 27.06 5.57 2.41
CA ALA A 106 28.34 4.86 2.39
C ALA A 106 29.45 5.68 3.08
N ARG A 107 29.50 6.99 2.80
CA ARG A 107 30.47 7.89 3.44
C ARG A 107 30.18 8.07 4.93
N LEU A 108 28.91 8.25 5.32
CA LEU A 108 28.53 8.33 6.73
C LEU A 108 28.88 7.05 7.48
N ALA A 109 28.63 5.87 6.89
CA ALA A 109 28.99 4.59 7.49
C ALA A 109 30.51 4.45 7.69
N HIS A 110 31.31 4.86 6.69
CA HIS A 110 32.77 4.88 6.81
C HIS A 110 33.26 5.87 7.87
N GLU A 111 32.71 7.09 7.92
CA GLU A 111 33.05 8.09 8.95
C GLU A 111 32.70 7.61 10.37
N VAL A 112 31.59 6.89 10.54
CA VAL A 112 31.22 6.28 11.84
C VAL A 112 32.15 5.11 12.19
N ALA A 113 32.47 4.24 11.23
CA ALA A 113 33.38 3.12 11.45
C ALA A 113 34.79 3.61 11.82
N THR A 114 35.29 4.65 11.15
CA THR A 114 36.60 5.26 11.45
C THR A 114 36.61 5.98 12.79
N LYS A 115 35.54 6.70 13.17
CA LYS A 115 35.42 7.30 14.52
C LYS A 115 35.36 6.26 15.64
N ASN A 116 34.67 5.14 15.43
CA ASN A 116 34.52 4.09 16.44
C ASN A 116 35.77 3.20 16.58
N ASN A 117 36.59 3.12 15.52
CA ASN A 117 37.82 2.33 15.53
C ASN A 117 39.07 3.10 16.02
N GLY A 118 38.92 4.33 16.50
CA GLY A 118 39.91 5.02 17.34
C GLY A 118 41.27 5.31 16.70
N VAL A 119 41.53 6.59 16.43
CA VAL A 119 42.80 7.23 16.83
C VAL A 119 42.46 8.25 17.90
#